data_AF-A0A536SWD9-F1
#
_entry.id   AF-A0A536SWD9-F1
#
_cell.length_a   1.000
_cell.length_b   1.000
_cell.length_c   1.000
_cell.angle_alpha   90.00
_cell.angle_beta   90.00
_cell.angle_gamma   90.00
#
_symmetry.space_group_name_H-M   'P 1'
#
loop_
_entity.id
_entity.type
_entity.pdbx_description
1 polymer ?
#
loop_
_entity_poly.entity_id
_entity_poly.type
_entity_poly.pdbx_seq_one_letter_code
_entity_poly.pdbx_strand_id
1 'polypeptide(L)'
;RGYGQSGGRRESATIGDVADDLRAIVKWLNDRKDIDPKRIAVLGHGEGAWVALLAAARDKRIAGIVSIDAPATSGAELALEQQQHALDRLKASPADRAQKIELRKRIQAAVLSGKGWEGVPPELRKQVDTPWTQSVLSFDPARVIEDVRQPMLFVHAELDRQIPVSHVERLVRKASRNRSKW
;
A
#
# COMPACT_ATOMS: atom_id res chain seq x y z
N ARG A 1 -5.44 -3.50 13.43
CA ARG A 1 -6.22 -2.51 14.24
C ARG A 1 -7.40 -1.94 13.46
N GLY A 2 -8.45 -1.46 14.13
CA GLY A 2 -9.52 -0.62 13.53
C GLY A 2 -10.44 -1.31 12.52
N TYR A 3 -10.52 -2.64 12.55
CA TYR A 3 -11.37 -3.45 11.66
C TYR A 3 -12.02 -4.60 12.45
N GLY A 4 -13.31 -4.83 12.22
CA GLY A 4 -14.07 -5.88 12.88
C GLY A 4 -13.99 -5.76 14.41
N GLN A 5 -13.52 -6.82 15.06
CA GLN A 5 -13.35 -6.87 16.52
C GLN A 5 -12.02 -6.27 17.01
N SER A 6 -11.15 -5.78 16.11
CA SER A 6 -9.88 -5.18 16.51
C SER A 6 -10.08 -3.79 17.12
N GLY A 7 -9.45 -3.54 18.27
CA GLY A 7 -9.39 -2.20 18.85
C GLY A 7 -8.60 -1.19 18.01
N GLY A 8 -8.56 0.05 18.50
CA GLY A 8 -7.90 1.19 17.84
C GLY A 8 -8.77 1.87 16.78
N ARG A 9 -8.37 3.09 16.38
CA ARG A 9 -9.05 3.87 15.34
C ARG A 9 -8.23 3.84 14.05
N ARG A 10 -8.89 3.69 12.91
CA ARG A 10 -8.21 3.52 11.61
C ARG A 10 -7.60 4.82 11.14
N GLU A 11 -8.35 5.91 11.25
CA GLU A 11 -7.96 7.24 10.81
C GLU A 11 -6.70 7.76 11.50
N SER A 12 -6.46 7.36 12.76
CA SER A 12 -5.27 7.74 13.52
C SER A 12 -4.06 6.83 13.29
N ALA A 13 -4.21 5.75 12.53
CA ALA A 13 -3.13 4.80 12.25
C ALA A 13 -2.43 5.12 10.93
N THR A 14 -1.16 4.75 10.82
CA THR A 14 -0.40 4.80 9.56
C THR A 14 -0.26 3.42 8.92
N ILE A 15 0.20 3.35 7.67
CA ILE A 15 0.61 2.07 7.06
C ILE A 15 1.75 1.40 7.85
N GLY A 16 2.63 2.21 8.47
CA GLY A 16 3.69 1.73 9.37
C GLY A 16 3.14 1.07 10.62
N ASP A 17 2.14 1.67 11.24
CA ASP A 17 1.42 1.09 12.38
C ASP A 17 0.80 -0.28 12.06
N VAL A 18 0.20 -0.41 10.88
CA VAL A 18 -0.40 -1.68 10.43
C VAL A 18 0.69 -2.72 10.13
N ALA A 19 1.86 -2.30 9.63
CA ALA A 19 3.01 -3.18 9.49
C ALA A 19 3.56 -3.62 10.86
N ASP A 20 3.52 -2.76 11.88
CA ASP A 20 3.92 -3.12 13.23
C ASP A 20 2.91 -4.05 13.91
N ASP A 21 1.61 -3.90 13.65
CA ASP A 21 0.59 -4.89 14.03
C ASP A 21 0.91 -6.27 13.43
N LEU A 22 1.27 -6.32 12.14
CA LEU A 22 1.67 -7.57 11.48
C LEU A 22 2.93 -8.17 12.13
N ARG A 23 3.93 -7.36 12.47
CA ARG A 23 5.14 -7.82 13.18
C ARG A 23 4.84 -8.34 14.58
N ALA A 24 3.84 -7.77 15.27
CA ALA A 24 3.37 -8.27 16.56
C ALA A 24 2.71 -9.64 16.42
N ILE A 25 1.92 -9.86 15.37
CA ILE A 25 1.33 -11.17 15.05
C ILE A 25 2.43 -12.19 14.73
N VAL A 26 3.42 -11.82 13.90
CA VAL A 26 4.58 -12.69 13.59
C VAL A 26 5.35 -13.05 14.86
N LYS A 27 5.59 -12.09 15.76
CA LYS A 27 6.20 -12.35 17.08
C LYS A 27 5.38 -13.38 17.87
N TRP A 28 4.08 -13.17 17.97
CA TRP A 28 3.21 -14.07 18.72
C TRP A 28 3.22 -15.50 18.14
N LEU A 29 3.17 -15.64 16.81
CA LEU A 29 3.30 -16.93 16.13
C LEU A 29 4.67 -17.58 16.38
N ASN A 30 5.75 -16.79 16.39
CA ASN A 30 7.10 -17.27 16.66
C ASN A 30 7.26 -17.85 18.08
N ASP A 31 6.50 -17.34 19.06
CA ASP A 31 6.59 -17.76 20.45
C ASP A 31 5.71 -19.00 20.75
N ARG A 32 4.95 -19.48 19.77
CA ARG A 32 4.08 -20.66 19.88
C ARG A 32 4.87 -21.96 19.69
N LYS A 33 4.72 -22.90 20.63
CA LYS A 33 5.42 -24.20 20.60
C LYS A 33 4.93 -25.15 19.50
N ASP A 34 3.74 -24.91 18.97
CA ASP A 34 3.10 -25.71 17.93
C ASP A 34 3.33 -25.15 16.51
N ILE A 35 4.13 -24.09 16.37
CA ILE A 35 4.47 -23.46 15.09
C ILE A 35 5.98 -23.52 14.90
N ASP A 36 6.42 -23.87 13.69
CA ASP A 36 7.82 -23.76 13.33
C ASP A 36 8.18 -22.29 13.03
N PRO A 37 8.99 -21.63 13.88
CA PRO A 37 9.30 -20.21 13.73
C PRO A 37 10.06 -19.89 12.44
N LYS A 38 10.68 -20.88 11.79
CA LYS A 38 11.40 -20.70 10.53
C LYS A 38 10.50 -20.74 9.30
N ARG A 39 9.19 -21.01 9.47
CA ARG A 39 8.23 -21.21 8.37
C ARG A 39 7.03 -20.26 8.40
N ILE A 40 7.21 -19.07 9.01
CA ILE A 40 6.17 -18.03 9.04
C ILE A 40 6.30 -17.14 7.80
N ALA A 41 5.39 -17.29 6.85
CA ALA A 41 5.28 -16.41 5.67
C ALA A 41 4.10 -15.44 5.80
N VAL A 42 4.18 -14.30 5.11
CA VAL A 42 3.10 -13.30 5.07
C VAL A 42 2.55 -13.19 3.66
N LEU A 43 1.23 -13.10 3.54
CA LEU A 43 0.53 -12.87 2.29
C LEU A 43 -0.15 -11.51 2.35
N GLY A 44 0.04 -10.70 1.31
CA GLY A 44 -0.63 -9.42 1.14
C GLY A 44 -1.26 -9.32 -0.24
N HIS A 45 -2.50 -8.80 -0.27
CA HIS A 45 -3.24 -8.51 -1.50
C HIS A 45 -3.41 -7.00 -1.66
N GLY A 46 -3.19 -6.46 -2.86
CA GLY A 46 -3.30 -5.02 -3.11
C GLY A 46 -2.37 -4.21 -2.20
N GLU A 47 -2.91 -3.19 -1.52
CA GLU A 47 -2.20 -2.42 -0.48
C GLU A 47 -1.77 -3.27 0.72
N GLY A 48 -2.39 -4.43 0.94
CA GLY A 48 -1.93 -5.40 1.94
C GLY A 48 -0.53 -5.95 1.63
N ALA A 49 -0.15 -6.01 0.35
CA ALA A 49 1.21 -6.35 -0.04
C ALA A 49 2.22 -5.27 0.40
N TRP A 50 1.84 -3.99 0.40
CA TRP A 50 2.70 -2.92 0.92
C TRP A 50 2.99 -3.07 2.41
N VAL A 51 1.97 -3.44 3.19
CA VAL A 51 2.12 -3.77 4.61
C VAL A 51 3.08 -4.94 4.80
N ALA A 52 2.93 -6.00 3.99
CA ALA A 52 3.80 -7.17 4.03
C ALA A 52 5.27 -6.82 3.68
N LEU A 53 5.50 -6.01 2.64
CA LEU A 53 6.82 -5.50 2.27
C LEU A 53 7.45 -4.71 3.42
N LEU A 54 6.69 -3.78 4.01
CA LEU A 54 7.17 -2.92 5.08
C LEU A 54 7.49 -3.70 6.35
N ALA A 55 6.67 -4.68 6.70
CA ALA A 55 6.92 -5.57 7.83
C ALA A 55 8.18 -6.41 7.60
N ALA A 56 8.33 -7.03 6.43
CA ALA A 56 9.47 -7.87 6.11
C ALA A 56 10.80 -7.10 6.00
N ALA A 57 10.77 -5.86 5.52
CA ALA A 57 11.93 -4.97 5.56
C ALA A 57 12.46 -4.77 6.99
N ARG A 58 11.55 -4.72 7.98
CA ARG A 58 11.84 -4.45 9.40
C ARG A 58 11.95 -5.69 10.29
N ASP A 59 11.63 -6.88 9.77
CA ASP A 59 11.53 -8.09 10.58
C ASP A 59 12.02 -9.33 9.83
N LYS A 60 13.17 -9.85 10.24
CA LYS A 60 13.81 -11.02 9.63
C LYS A 60 13.19 -12.36 10.08
N ARG A 61 12.22 -12.36 11.00
CA ARG A 61 11.46 -13.57 11.38
C ARG A 61 10.47 -14.00 10.29
N ILE A 62 10.05 -13.06 9.44
CA ILE A 62 9.25 -13.39 8.26
C ILE A 62 10.13 -14.20 7.30
N ALA A 63 9.74 -15.44 7.03
CA ALA A 63 10.48 -16.38 6.20
C ALA A 63 10.24 -16.18 4.70
N GLY A 64 9.13 -15.53 4.32
CA GLY A 64 8.78 -15.28 2.93
C GLY A 64 7.56 -14.38 2.78
N ILE A 65 7.40 -13.81 1.58
CA ILE A 65 6.29 -12.93 1.23
C ILE A 65 5.56 -13.48 0.01
N VAL A 66 4.23 -13.50 0.05
CA VAL A 66 3.37 -13.67 -1.13
C VAL A 66 2.68 -12.33 -1.40
N SER A 67 2.91 -11.78 -2.58
CA SER A 67 2.35 -10.52 -3.05
C SER A 67 1.32 -10.82 -4.13
N ILE A 68 0.05 -10.47 -3.89
CA ILE A 68 -1.06 -10.69 -4.83
C ILE A 68 -1.58 -9.34 -5.32
N ASP A 69 -1.64 -9.13 -6.63
CA ASP A 69 -2.23 -7.93 -7.26
C ASP A 69 -1.68 -6.62 -6.64
N ALA A 70 -0.38 -6.55 -6.42
CA ALA A 70 0.23 -5.47 -5.65
C ALA A 70 0.55 -4.26 -6.53
N PRO A 71 0.18 -3.04 -6.12
CA PRO A 71 0.59 -1.84 -6.84
C PRO A 71 2.09 -1.58 -6.69
N ALA A 72 2.71 -1.11 -7.77
CA ALA A 72 4.15 -0.83 -7.86
C ALA A 72 4.52 0.65 -7.82
N THR A 73 3.53 1.52 -7.79
CA THR A 73 3.65 2.99 -7.79
C THR A 73 3.43 3.54 -6.40
N SER A 74 3.74 4.81 -6.20
CA SER A 74 3.43 5.49 -4.93
C SER A 74 1.92 5.54 -4.69
N GLY A 75 1.49 5.69 -3.43
CA GLY A 75 0.07 5.83 -3.10
C GLY A 75 -0.62 6.99 -3.79
N ALA A 76 0.08 8.12 -3.98
CA ALA A 76 -0.46 9.25 -4.74
C ALA A 76 -0.71 8.91 -6.22
N GLU A 77 0.26 8.25 -6.86
CA GLU A 77 0.15 7.80 -8.26
C GLU A 77 -0.95 6.74 -8.42
N LEU A 78 -0.99 5.72 -7.56
CA LEU A 78 -2.03 4.69 -7.56
C LEU A 78 -3.43 5.31 -7.40
N ALA A 79 -3.57 6.24 -6.47
CA ALA A 79 -4.83 6.92 -6.24
C ALA A 79 -5.30 7.77 -7.44
N LEU A 80 -4.37 8.27 -8.27
CA LEU A 80 -4.70 8.95 -9.52
C LEU A 80 -5.06 7.96 -10.64
N GLU A 81 -4.32 6.86 -10.74
CA GLU A 81 -4.57 5.77 -11.69
C GLU A 81 -5.96 5.15 -11.47
N GLN A 82 -6.31 4.82 -10.23
CA GLN A 82 -7.64 4.32 -9.86
C GLN A 82 -8.74 5.34 -10.17
N GLN A 83 -8.50 6.63 -9.94
CA GLN A 83 -9.44 7.70 -10.28
C GLN A 83 -9.67 7.76 -11.79
N GLN A 84 -8.59 7.67 -12.58
CA GLN A 84 -8.64 7.66 -14.04
C GLN A 84 -9.45 6.46 -14.56
N HIS A 85 -9.19 5.26 -14.05
CA HIS A 85 -9.94 4.04 -14.40
C HIS A 85 -11.43 4.13 -14.03
N ALA A 86 -11.75 4.67 -12.85
CA ALA A 86 -13.13 4.88 -12.45
C ALA A 86 -13.86 5.84 -13.42
N LEU A 87 -13.20 6.92 -13.84
CA LEU A 87 -13.73 7.88 -14.79
C LEU A 87 -13.85 7.32 -16.21
N ASP A 88 -12.94 6.42 -16.63
CA ASP A 88 -13.05 5.69 -17.90
C ASP A 88 -14.28 4.78 -17.90
N ARG A 89 -14.48 4.01 -16.82
CA ARG A 89 -15.64 3.12 -16.67
C ARG A 89 -16.96 3.87 -16.68
N LEU A 90 -16.99 5.06 -16.08
CA LEU A 90 -18.17 5.94 -16.07
C LEU A 90 -18.38 6.70 -17.38
N LYS A 91 -17.46 6.59 -18.36
CA LYS A 91 -17.50 7.36 -19.61
C LYS A 91 -17.63 8.87 -19.38
N ALA A 92 -16.92 9.39 -18.37
CA ALA A 92 -16.95 10.80 -18.04
C ALA A 92 -16.46 11.67 -19.22
N SER A 93 -17.03 12.86 -19.38
CA SER A 93 -16.58 13.79 -20.41
C SER A 93 -15.12 14.22 -20.17
N PRO A 94 -14.37 14.63 -21.21
CA PRO A 94 -13.01 15.14 -21.04
C PRO A 94 -12.93 16.30 -20.03
N ALA A 95 -13.92 17.18 -20.01
CA ALA A 95 -14.00 18.30 -19.07
C ALA A 95 -14.18 17.82 -17.62
N ASP A 96 -15.14 16.91 -17.38
CA ASP A 96 -15.38 16.35 -16.05
C ASP A 96 -14.16 15.57 -15.54
N ARG A 97 -13.48 14.86 -16.44
CA ARG A 97 -12.25 14.13 -16.13
C ARG A 97 -11.16 15.08 -15.67
N ALA A 98 -10.88 16.12 -16.44
CA ALA A 98 -9.86 17.11 -16.12
C ALA A 98 -10.13 17.74 -14.75
N GLN A 99 -11.37 18.18 -14.50
CA GLN A 99 -11.76 18.80 -13.24
C GLN A 99 -11.60 17.85 -12.04
N LYS A 100 -12.04 16.59 -12.16
CA LYS A 100 -11.95 15.61 -11.06
C LYS A 100 -10.50 15.20 -10.78
N ILE A 101 -9.68 15.06 -11.82
CA ILE A 101 -8.24 14.76 -11.65
C ILE A 101 -7.52 15.93 -11.01
N GLU A 102 -7.79 17.16 -11.42
CA GLU A 102 -7.20 18.36 -10.81
C GLU A 102 -7.59 18.48 -9.32
N LEU A 103 -8.86 18.30 -9.00
CA LEU A 103 -9.34 18.31 -7.61
C LEU A 103 -8.65 17.22 -6.78
N ARG A 104 -8.52 16.00 -7.32
CA ARG A 104 -7.82 14.90 -6.66
C ARG A 104 -6.36 15.25 -6.38
N LYS A 105 -5.64 15.81 -7.36
CA LYS A 105 -4.24 16.26 -7.19
C LYS A 105 -4.11 17.34 -6.12
N ARG A 106 -5.01 18.32 -6.11
CA ARG A 106 -5.03 19.40 -5.10
C ARG A 106 -5.23 18.83 -3.70
N ILE A 107 -6.20 17.93 -3.53
CA ILE A 107 -6.45 17.27 -2.24
C ILE A 107 -5.24 16.43 -1.80
N GLN A 108 -4.64 15.65 -2.70
CA GLN A 108 -3.45 14.86 -2.37
C GLN A 108 -2.27 15.74 -1.95
N ALA A 109 -2.01 16.83 -2.68
CA ALA A 109 -0.97 17.79 -2.33
C ALA A 109 -1.24 18.41 -0.94
N ALA A 110 -2.52 18.67 -0.63
CA ALA A 110 -2.89 19.22 0.66
C ALA A 110 -2.71 18.24 1.82
N VAL A 111 -3.09 16.97 1.63
CA VAL A 111 -2.84 15.89 2.60
C VAL A 111 -1.34 15.70 2.83
N LEU A 112 -0.53 15.67 1.76
CA LEU A 112 0.90 15.41 1.86
C LEU A 112 1.67 16.58 2.50
N SER A 113 1.28 17.82 2.24
CA SER A 113 1.96 19.02 2.73
C SER A 113 1.39 19.59 4.03
N GLY A 114 0.17 19.21 4.40
CA GLY A 114 -0.60 19.82 5.50
C GLY A 114 -1.10 21.24 5.22
N LYS A 115 -0.93 21.77 4.00
CA LYS A 115 -1.29 23.14 3.57
C LYS A 115 -2.12 23.08 2.29
N GLY A 116 -2.71 24.19 1.82
CA GLY A 116 -3.40 24.18 0.51
C GLY A 116 -4.84 23.64 0.56
N TRP A 117 -5.52 23.79 1.69
CA TRP A 117 -6.89 23.30 1.91
C TRP A 117 -7.97 24.29 1.44
N GLU A 118 -7.57 25.42 0.85
CA GLU A 118 -8.49 26.45 0.38
C GLU A 118 -9.46 25.89 -0.67
N GLY A 119 -10.75 26.12 -0.47
CA GLY A 119 -11.81 25.60 -1.35
C GLY A 119 -12.11 24.10 -1.20
N VAL A 120 -11.45 23.38 -0.30
CA VAL A 120 -11.82 22.01 0.06
C VAL A 120 -12.90 22.04 1.15
N PRO A 121 -14.08 21.43 0.94
CA PRO A 121 -15.13 21.39 1.95
C PRO A 121 -14.63 20.80 3.28
N PRO A 122 -14.96 21.40 4.44
CA PRO A 122 -14.48 20.92 5.74
C PRO A 122 -14.80 19.45 6.02
N GLU A 123 -15.99 19.00 5.62
CA GLU A 123 -16.39 17.59 5.78
C GLU A 123 -15.54 16.64 4.94
N LEU A 124 -15.18 17.06 3.72
CA LEU A 124 -14.27 16.28 2.88
C LEU A 124 -12.88 16.26 3.50
N ARG A 125 -12.37 17.42 3.93
CA ARG A 125 -11.07 17.52 4.60
C ARG A 125 -10.99 16.58 5.80
N LYS A 126 -11.99 16.57 6.68
CA LYS A 126 -12.02 15.69 7.86
C LYS A 126 -11.90 14.19 7.52
N GLN A 127 -12.36 13.78 6.33
CA GLN A 127 -12.27 12.39 5.89
C GLN A 127 -10.89 12.02 5.31
N VAL A 128 -10.18 12.98 4.71
CA VAL A 128 -8.93 12.71 3.98
C VAL A 128 -7.67 13.26 4.68
N ASP A 129 -7.80 14.24 5.56
CA ASP A 129 -6.71 14.83 6.36
C ASP A 129 -6.46 13.96 7.60
N THR A 130 -6.03 12.72 7.35
CA THR A 130 -5.82 11.71 8.38
C THR A 130 -4.42 11.11 8.27
N PRO A 131 -3.77 10.74 9.40
CA PRO A 131 -2.50 10.01 9.40
C PRO A 131 -2.49 8.81 8.45
N TRP A 132 -3.61 8.07 8.38
CA TRP A 132 -3.76 6.96 7.45
C TRP A 132 -3.57 7.41 6.00
N THR A 133 -4.37 8.38 5.56
CA THR A 133 -4.35 8.85 4.16
C THR A 133 -3.00 9.44 3.81
N GLN A 134 -2.42 10.25 4.68
CA GLN A 134 -1.09 10.81 4.46
C GLN A 134 -0.03 9.70 4.30
N SER A 135 -0.04 8.72 5.20
CA SER A 135 0.94 7.63 5.17
C SER A 135 0.80 6.73 3.95
N VAL A 136 -0.42 6.47 3.49
CA VAL A 136 -0.69 5.67 2.28
C VAL A 136 -0.28 6.46 1.04
N LEU A 137 -0.67 7.73 0.90
CA LEU A 137 -0.32 8.55 -0.26
C LEU A 137 1.20 8.74 -0.43
N SER A 138 1.92 8.86 0.68
CA SER A 138 3.38 9.02 0.71
C SER A 138 4.16 7.72 0.57
N PHE A 139 3.49 6.56 0.68
CA PHE A 139 4.16 5.27 0.59
C PHE A 139 4.63 4.99 -0.83
N ASP A 140 5.88 4.52 -0.96
CA ASP A 140 6.47 4.09 -2.22
C ASP A 140 7.02 2.66 -2.07
N PRO A 141 6.34 1.63 -2.62
CA PRO A 141 6.76 0.24 -2.51
C PRO A 141 8.12 0.00 -3.18
N ALA A 142 8.50 0.80 -4.18
CA ALA A 142 9.76 0.61 -4.90
C ALA A 142 10.98 0.97 -4.04
N ARG A 143 10.81 1.78 -3.00
CA ARG A 143 11.87 2.06 -2.00
C ARG A 143 11.95 0.93 -0.96
N VAL A 144 10.80 0.51 -0.45
CA VAL A 144 10.74 -0.48 0.63
C VAL A 144 11.23 -1.86 0.17
N ILE A 145 10.91 -2.25 -1.07
CA ILE A 145 11.33 -3.53 -1.63
C ILE A 145 12.87 -3.65 -1.75
N GLU A 146 13.60 -2.54 -1.68
CA GLU A 146 15.07 -2.52 -1.69
C GLU A 146 15.69 -3.04 -0.39
N ASP A 147 14.94 -2.99 0.72
CA ASP A 147 15.35 -3.46 2.04
C ASP A 147 14.86 -4.87 2.38
N VAL A 148 13.98 -5.43 1.54
CA VAL A 148 13.47 -6.79 1.69
C VAL A 148 14.52 -7.79 1.20
N ARG A 149 14.78 -8.82 2.01
CA ARG A 149 15.78 -9.89 1.72
C ARG A 149 15.15 -11.28 1.64
N GLN A 150 13.95 -11.42 2.17
CA GLN A 150 13.17 -12.63 2.19
C GLN A 150 12.84 -13.09 0.76
N PRO A 151 12.69 -14.39 0.51
CA PRO A 151 12.05 -14.90 -0.70
C PRO A 151 10.68 -14.27 -0.93
N MET A 152 10.39 -13.91 -2.18
CA MET A 152 9.14 -13.28 -2.58
C MET A 152 8.51 -14.06 -3.72
N LEU A 153 7.24 -14.40 -3.58
CA LEU A 153 6.39 -14.90 -4.66
C LEU A 153 5.43 -13.78 -5.08
N PHE A 154 5.38 -13.51 -6.38
CA PHE A 154 4.45 -12.56 -6.96
C PHE A 154 3.36 -13.32 -7.72
N VAL A 155 2.12 -12.97 -7.45
CA VAL A 155 0.92 -13.50 -8.11
C VAL A 155 0.14 -12.28 -8.62
N HIS A 156 -0.30 -12.32 -9.86
CA HIS A 156 -1.09 -11.24 -10.43
C HIS A 156 -2.14 -11.80 -11.39
N ALA A 157 -3.37 -11.32 -11.27
CA ALA A 157 -4.45 -11.68 -12.18
C ALA A 157 -4.30 -10.90 -13.50
N GLU A 158 -4.13 -11.62 -14.61
CA GLU A 158 -3.92 -11.00 -15.94
C GLU A 158 -5.06 -10.06 -16.36
N LEU A 159 -6.26 -10.27 -15.83
CA LEU A 159 -7.46 -9.48 -16.12
C LEU A 159 -7.78 -8.42 -15.06
N ASP A 160 -6.87 -8.13 -14.13
CA ASP A 160 -7.07 -7.04 -13.16
C ASP A 160 -7.11 -5.67 -13.87
N ARG A 161 -8.28 -5.01 -13.78
CA ARG A 161 -8.54 -3.69 -14.36
C ARG A 161 -8.39 -2.55 -13.36
N GLN A 162 -8.07 -2.84 -12.11
CA GLN A 162 -7.77 -1.87 -11.06
C GLN A 162 -6.27 -1.69 -10.90
N ILE A 163 -5.50 -2.77 -11.06
CA ILE A 163 -4.04 -2.79 -10.94
C ILE A 163 -3.51 -3.57 -12.15
N PRO A 164 -3.10 -2.89 -13.24
CA PRO A 164 -2.58 -3.55 -14.43
C PRO A 164 -1.35 -4.43 -14.17
N VAL A 165 -1.15 -5.47 -14.99
CA VAL A 165 0.00 -6.41 -14.92
C VAL A 165 1.36 -5.71 -14.92
N SER A 166 1.45 -4.51 -15.50
CA SER A 166 2.68 -3.70 -15.49
C SER A 166 3.20 -3.41 -14.06
N HIS A 167 2.33 -3.42 -13.04
CA HIS A 167 2.75 -3.28 -11.64
C HIS A 167 3.56 -4.49 -11.16
N VAL A 168 3.05 -5.72 -11.32
CA VAL A 168 3.81 -6.90 -10.89
C VAL A 168 5.14 -7.01 -11.63
N GLU A 169 5.18 -6.71 -12.93
CA GLU A 169 6.43 -6.73 -13.68
C GLU A 169 7.44 -5.71 -13.12
N ARG A 170 6.98 -4.52 -12.74
CA ARG A 170 7.84 -3.48 -12.14
C ARG A 170 8.36 -3.92 -10.77
N LEU A 171 7.51 -4.53 -9.94
CA LEU A 171 7.91 -5.06 -8.62
C LEU A 171 8.94 -6.19 -8.76
N VAL A 172 8.71 -7.14 -9.68
CA VAL A 172 9.64 -8.24 -9.96
C VAL A 172 10.99 -7.70 -10.42
N ARG A 173 11.00 -6.78 -11.41
CA ARG A 173 12.25 -6.14 -11.88
C ARG A 173 13.01 -5.45 -10.75
N LYS A 174 12.31 -4.80 -9.82
CA LYS A 174 12.91 -4.15 -8.66
C LYS A 174 13.46 -5.15 -7.65
N ALA A 175 12.71 -6.20 -7.31
CA ALA A 175 13.14 -7.25 -6.40
C ALA A 175 14.38 -8.01 -6.93
N SER A 176 14.43 -8.32 -8.23
CA SER A 176 15.54 -9.06 -8.84
C SER A 176 16.86 -8.29 -8.84
N ARG A 177 16.84 -6.96 -9.01
CA ARG A 177 18.06 -6.12 -8.95
C ARG A 177 18.73 -6.11 -7.58
N ASN A 178 17.99 -6.40 -6.51
CA ASN A 178 18.55 -6.49 -5.16
C ASN A 178 19.25 -7.82 -4.91
N ARG A 179 18.96 -8.86 -5.70
CA ARG A 179 19.61 -10.17 -5.60
C ARG A 179 20.97 -10.22 -6.29
N SER A 180 21.22 -9.38 -7.30
CA SER A 180 22.52 -9.30 -8.00
C SER A 180 23.60 -8.52 -7.26
N LYS A 181 23.32 -8.02 -6.05
CA LYS A 181 24.28 -7.32 -5.18
C LYS A 181 24.91 -8.23 -4.12
N TRP A 182 24.73 -9.55 -4.25
CA TRP A 182 25.19 -10.57 -3.32
C TRP A 182 26.01 -11.62 -4.06
#